data_AF-A0A0N1B8G8-F1
#
_entry.id   AF-A0A0N1B8G8-F1
#
_cell.length_a   1.000
_cell.length_b   1.000
_cell.length_c   1.000
_cell.angle_alpha   90.00
_cell.angle_beta   90.00
_cell.angle_gamma   90.00
#
_symmetry.space_group_name_H-M   'P 1'
#
loop_
_entity.id
_entity.type
_entity.pdbx_description
1 polymer ?
#
loop_
_entity_poly.entity_id
_entity_poly.type
_entity_poly.pdbx_seq_one_letter_code
_entity_poly.pdbx_strand_id
1 'polypeptide(L)'
;EPDLPQAREGAGGVHHLALRTPTFADYDAWAERLRAAGYPNSGPVDRFYFRSLYLREPNGILIEIATDEPGFATDEPAETMGESLSLPPFLEGKRAQIEAGLKPL
;
A
#
# COMPACT_ATOMS: atom_id res chain seq x y z
N GLU A 1 20.28 7.80 -17.06
CA GLU A 1 20.79 7.99 -18.43
C GLU A 1 19.61 8.07 -19.39
N PRO A 2 19.55 9.08 -20.28
CA PRO A 2 18.45 9.26 -21.23
C PRO A 2 18.41 8.18 -22.32
N ASP A 3 19.52 7.49 -22.57
CA ASP A 3 19.66 6.50 -23.64
C ASP A 3 19.42 5.05 -23.20
N LEU A 4 19.12 4.83 -21.92
CA LEU A 4 18.80 3.50 -21.42
C LEU A 4 17.35 3.10 -21.76
N PRO A 5 17.09 1.81 -22.02
CA PRO A 5 15.73 1.31 -22.11
C PRO A 5 14.95 1.62 -20.83
N GLN A 6 13.65 1.87 -20.97
CA GLN A 6 12.75 2.01 -19.82
C GLN A 6 12.82 0.77 -18.93
N ALA A 7 12.86 0.99 -17.62
CA ALA A 7 12.83 -0.09 -16.64
C ALA A 7 11.57 -0.94 -16.82
N ARG A 8 11.71 -2.26 -16.64
CA ARG A 8 10.61 -3.22 -16.71
C ARG A 8 10.24 -3.69 -15.30
N GLU A 9 8.95 -3.79 -15.04
CA GLU A 9 8.45 -4.38 -13.80
C GLU A 9 8.73 -5.89 -13.77
N GLY A 10 9.16 -6.40 -12.62
CA GLY A 10 9.51 -7.80 -12.46
C GLY A 10 10.13 -8.11 -11.10
N ALA A 11 10.37 -9.40 -10.85
CA ALA A 11 11.02 -9.85 -9.63
C ALA A 11 12.40 -9.19 -9.44
N GLY A 12 12.67 -8.71 -8.22
CA GLY A 12 13.90 -8.00 -7.87
C GLY A 12 13.88 -6.48 -8.08
N GLY A 13 12.82 -5.92 -8.67
CA GLY A 13 12.63 -4.47 -8.82
C GLY A 13 11.79 -3.85 -7.68
N VAL A 14 12.00 -2.55 -7.43
CA VAL A 14 11.13 -1.77 -6.53
C VAL A 14 9.88 -1.34 -7.30
N HIS A 15 8.71 -1.73 -6.81
CA HIS A 15 7.43 -1.42 -7.47
C HIS A 15 6.93 0.01 -7.16
N HIS A 16 7.05 0.46 -5.91
CA HIS A 16 6.72 1.81 -5.48
C HIS A 16 7.49 2.17 -4.20
N LEU A 17 7.43 3.44 -3.81
CA LEU A 17 7.85 3.93 -2.50
C LEU A 17 6.66 4.58 -1.80
N ALA A 18 6.57 4.43 -0.48
CA ALA A 18 5.54 5.05 0.33
C ALA A 18 6.11 6.22 1.16
N LEU A 19 5.40 7.35 1.12
CA LEU A 19 5.64 8.52 1.96
C LEU A 19 4.60 8.55 3.08
N ARG A 20 5.08 8.81 4.30
CA ARG A 20 4.26 8.79 5.51
C ARG A 20 3.38 10.02 5.63
N THR A 21 2.17 9.81 6.13
CA THR A 21 1.26 10.82 6.65
C THR A 21 0.92 10.46 8.10
N PRO A 22 1.19 11.33 9.08
CA PRO A 22 1.06 10.95 10.48
C PRO A 22 -0.36 10.57 10.90
N THR A 23 -1.37 11.24 10.35
CA THR A 23 -2.78 11.05 10.73
C THR A 23 -3.69 10.86 9.51
N PHE A 24 -4.90 10.33 9.74
CA PHE A 24 -5.94 10.33 8.70
C PHE A 24 -6.28 11.73 8.19
N ALA A 25 -6.21 12.76 9.04
CA ALA A 25 -6.50 14.14 8.63
C ALA A 25 -5.43 14.68 7.67
N ASP A 26 -4.15 14.39 7.94
CA ASP A 26 -3.05 14.76 7.04
C ASP A 26 -3.20 14.06 5.68
N TYR A 27 -3.59 12.80 5.71
CA TYR A 27 -3.86 12.02 4.51
C TYR A 27 -5.01 12.61 3.68
N ASP A 28 -6.14 12.92 4.30
CA ASP A 28 -7.30 13.52 3.61
C ASP A 28 -6.92 14.90 3.01
N ALA A 29 -6.12 15.69 3.73
CA ALA A 29 -5.59 16.95 3.22
C ALA A 29 -4.68 16.77 1.98
N TRP A 30 -3.86 15.71 1.95
CA TRP A 30 -3.06 15.36 0.77
C TRP A 30 -3.92 14.91 -0.41
N ALA A 31 -4.93 14.08 -0.17
CA ALA A 31 -5.85 13.64 -1.20
C ALA A 31 -6.57 14.83 -1.86
N GLU A 32 -7.08 15.76 -1.04
CA GLU A 32 -7.72 16.99 -1.52
C GLU A 32 -6.75 17.90 -2.27
N ARG A 33 -5.51 18.05 -1.77
CA ARG A 33 -4.49 18.85 -2.45
C ARG A 33 -4.15 18.31 -3.84
N LEU A 34 -3.98 16.98 -3.96
CA LEU A 34 -3.70 16.34 -5.25
C LEU A 34 -4.87 16.48 -6.22
N ARG A 35 -6.09 16.29 -5.72
CA ARG A 35 -7.33 16.48 -6.50
C ARG A 35 -7.46 17.92 -7.01
N ALA A 36 -7.27 18.91 -6.13
CA ALA A 36 -7.37 20.33 -6.48
C ALA A 36 -6.28 20.78 -7.47
N ALA A 37 -5.09 20.19 -7.39
CA ALA A 37 -4.00 20.43 -8.34
C ALA A 37 -4.13 19.63 -9.65
N GLY A 38 -5.15 18.79 -9.79
CA GLY A 38 -5.40 18.01 -11.01
C GLY A 38 -4.44 16.85 -11.25
N TYR A 39 -3.76 16.36 -10.21
CA TYR A 39 -2.88 15.19 -10.33
C TYR A 39 -3.69 13.90 -10.37
N PRO A 40 -3.62 13.10 -11.47
CA PRO A 40 -4.26 11.80 -11.52
C PRO A 40 -3.69 10.88 -10.43
N ASN A 41 -4.58 10.24 -9.67
CA ASN A 41 -4.23 9.32 -8.61
C ASN A 41 -5.32 8.24 -8.46
N SER A 42 -5.06 7.20 -7.69
CA SER A 42 -5.99 6.08 -7.47
C SER A 42 -7.28 6.46 -6.74
N GLY A 43 -7.32 7.63 -6.11
CA GLY A 43 -8.24 7.94 -5.01
C GLY A 43 -7.90 7.17 -3.74
N PRO A 44 -8.63 7.41 -2.64
CA PRO A 44 -8.40 6.73 -1.38
C PRO A 44 -8.64 5.23 -1.41
N VAL A 45 -7.72 4.47 -0.83
CA VAL A 45 -7.77 3.00 -0.72
C VAL A 45 -7.56 2.60 0.74
N ASP A 46 -8.41 1.73 1.26
CA ASP A 46 -8.26 1.12 2.58
C ASP A 46 -7.44 -0.17 2.45
N ARG A 47 -6.28 -0.20 3.10
CA ARG A 47 -5.37 -1.35 3.14
C ARG A 47 -5.45 -2.12 4.45
N PHE A 48 -6.51 -1.91 5.23
CA PHE A 48 -6.75 -2.46 6.56
C PHE A 48 -5.76 -1.95 7.63
N TYR A 49 -4.46 -2.04 7.37
CA TYR A 49 -3.40 -1.57 8.27
C TYR A 49 -3.08 -0.09 8.15
N PHE A 50 -3.47 0.53 7.04
CA PHE A 50 -3.31 1.96 6.75
C PHE A 50 -4.25 2.36 5.62
N ARG A 51 -4.48 3.66 5.43
CA ARG A 51 -5.07 4.21 4.21
C ARG A 51 -3.96 4.63 3.27
N SER A 52 -4.20 4.48 1.98
CA SER A 52 -3.25 4.96 0.98
C SER A 52 -3.87 5.50 -0.28
N LEU A 53 -3.10 6.26 -1.04
CA LEU A 53 -3.40 6.65 -2.41
C LEU A 53 -2.12 6.59 -3.23
N TYR A 54 -2.26 6.34 -4.53
CA TYR A 54 -1.14 6.14 -5.43
C TYR A 54 -1.16 7.18 -6.54
N LEU A 55 -0.01 7.76 -6.84
CA LEU A 55 0.20 8.66 -7.96
C LEU A 55 1.48 8.29 -8.70
N ARG A 56 1.50 8.50 -10.02
CA ARG A 56 2.70 8.33 -10.84
C ARG A 56 3.30 9.69 -11.11
N GLU A 57 4.55 9.88 -10.71
CA GLU A 57 5.27 11.11 -11.03
C GLU A 57 5.78 11.10 -12.49
N PRO A 58 6.17 12.25 -13.07
CA PRO A 58 6.48 12.36 -14.50
C PRO A 58 7.54 11.40 -15.06
N ASN A 59 8.50 10.94 -14.26
CA ASN A 59 9.51 9.96 -14.67
C ASN A 59 9.05 8.49 -14.52
N GLY A 60 7.78 8.28 -14.15
CA GLY A 60 7.15 6.98 -14.10
C GLY A 60 7.25 6.26 -12.75
N ILE A 61 7.87 6.83 -11.72
CA ILE A 61 7.93 6.24 -10.38
C ILE A 61 6.53 6.25 -9.77
N LEU A 62 6.11 5.10 -9.24
CA LEU A 62 4.87 5.00 -8.48
C LEU A 62 5.14 5.41 -7.03
N ILE A 63 4.47 6.46 -6.58
CA ILE A 63 4.53 6.97 -5.21
C ILE A 63 3.22 6.63 -4.53
N GLU A 64 3.32 6.15 -3.29
CA GLU A 64 2.21 5.96 -2.38
C GLU A 64 2.27 7.03 -1.28
N ILE A 65 1.12 7.61 -0.92
CA ILE A 65 0.96 8.37 0.30
C ILE A 65 0.16 7.49 1.26
N ALA A 66 0.75 7.13 2.40
CA ALA A 66 0.18 6.17 3.34
C ALA A 66 0.15 6.71 4.77
N THR A 67 -0.87 6.33 5.54
CA THR A 67 -1.01 6.73 6.95
C THR A 67 -0.14 5.89 7.87
N ASP A 68 0.35 6.49 8.96
CA ASP A 68 0.99 5.73 10.05
C ASP A 68 -0.04 4.92 10.86
N GLU A 69 -1.29 5.39 10.90
CA GLU A 69 -2.41 4.76 11.60
C GLU A 69 -3.22 3.83 10.68
N PRO A 70 -3.87 2.77 11.21
CA PRO A 70 -3.78 2.29 12.59
C PRO A 70 -2.52 1.45 12.89
N GLY A 71 -1.86 0.90 11.87
CA GLY A 71 -0.69 0.05 11.99
C GLY A 71 -1.02 -1.45 12.14
N PHE A 72 0.02 -2.28 12.16
CA PHE A 72 -0.12 -3.75 12.17
C PHE A 72 -0.58 -4.33 13.50
N ALA A 73 -0.51 -3.59 14.60
CA ALA A 73 -1.03 -4.07 15.90
C ALA A 73 -2.58 -4.04 16.00
N THR A 74 -3.25 -3.87 14.85
CA THR A 74 -4.72 -3.76 14.75
C THR A 74 -5.40 -5.12 14.91
N ASP A 75 -4.80 -6.18 14.37
CA ASP A 75 -5.34 -7.55 14.35
C ASP A 75 -4.45 -8.55 15.11
N GLU A 76 -3.20 -8.21 15.39
CA GLU A 76 -2.24 -9.07 16.10
C GLU A 76 -1.51 -8.31 17.22
N PRO A 77 -1.18 -8.97 18.35
CA PRO A 77 -0.24 -8.43 19.33
C PRO A 77 1.14 -8.19 18.71
N ALA A 78 1.83 -7.14 19.13
CA ALA A 78 3.15 -6.79 18.60
C ALA A 78 4.20 -7.90 18.81
N GLU A 79 4.03 -8.71 19.85
CA GLU A 79 4.95 -9.78 20.23
C GLU A 79 4.87 -11.00 19.31
N THR A 80 3.73 -11.21 18.65
CA THR A 80 3.43 -12.42 17.84
C THR A 80 3.08 -12.10 16.39
N MET A 81 3.14 -10.83 16.01
CA MET A 81 2.85 -10.33 14.67
C MET A 81 3.68 -11.03 13.60
N GLY A 82 3.00 -11.52 12.55
CA GLY A 82 3.67 -12.17 11.42
C GLY A 82 4.04 -13.64 11.66
N GLU A 83 3.65 -14.24 12.77
CA GLU A 83 3.81 -15.68 13.01
C GLU A 83 2.78 -16.53 12.26
N SER A 84 1.67 -15.92 11.81
CA SER A 84 0.58 -16.61 11.12
C SER A 84 0.08 -15.86 9.88
N LEU A 85 -0.75 -16.51 9.06
CA LEU A 85 -1.37 -15.87 7.91
C LEU A 85 -2.51 -14.94 8.36
N SER A 86 -2.24 -13.64 8.36
CA SER A 86 -3.24 -12.60 8.57
C SER A 86 -3.99 -12.29 7.28
N LEU A 87 -5.32 -12.22 7.38
CA LEU A 87 -6.21 -11.87 6.28
C LEU A 87 -7.06 -10.67 6.70
N PRO A 88 -7.30 -9.70 5.80
CA PRO A 88 -8.25 -8.64 6.10
C PRO A 88 -9.65 -9.25 6.29
N PRO A 89 -10.53 -8.66 7.13
CA PRO A 89 -11.81 -9.27 7.52
C PRO A 89 -12.69 -9.72 6.35
N PHE A 90 -12.65 -9.01 5.22
CA PHE A 90 -13.43 -9.35 4.03
C PHE A 90 -12.94 -10.61 3.28
N LEU A 91 -11.74 -11.13 3.59
CA LEU A 91 -11.17 -12.35 3.04
C LEU A 91 -11.26 -13.56 3.97
N GLU A 92 -11.60 -13.37 5.25
CA GLU A 92 -11.64 -14.46 6.24
C GLU A 92 -12.60 -15.60 5.83
N GLY A 93 -13.73 -15.28 5.22
CA GLY A 93 -14.67 -16.29 4.69
C GLY A 93 -14.07 -17.21 3.60
N LYS A 94 -12.88 -16.88 3.08
CA LYS A 94 -12.15 -17.64 2.05
C LYS A 94 -10.82 -18.21 2.55
N ARG A 95 -10.53 -18.16 3.86
CA ARG A 95 -9.26 -18.59 4.44
C ARG A 95 -8.78 -19.95 3.94
N ALA A 96 -9.61 -20.99 4.07
CA ALA A 96 -9.24 -22.34 3.66
C ALA A 96 -8.87 -22.44 2.16
N GLN A 97 -9.55 -21.68 1.31
CA GLN A 97 -9.25 -21.64 -0.13
C GLN A 97 -7.92 -20.92 -0.39
N ILE A 98 -7.66 -19.82 0.32
CA ILE A 98 -6.43 -19.03 0.19
C ILE A 98 -5.23 -19.87 0.66
N GLU A 99 -5.32 -20.45 1.85
CA GLU A 99 -4.26 -21.28 2.44
C GLU A 99 -3.89 -22.46 1.55
N ALA A 100 -4.87 -23.11 0.91
CA ALA A 100 -4.62 -24.22 -0.02
C ALA A 100 -3.82 -23.81 -1.27
N GLY A 101 -3.82 -22.52 -1.64
CA GLY A 101 -3.10 -21.99 -2.81
C GLY A 101 -1.71 -21.43 -2.49
N LEU A 102 -1.33 -21.34 -1.22
CA LEU A 102 -0.06 -20.77 -0.80
C LEU A 102 1.00 -21.86 -0.65
N LYS A 103 2.21 -21.57 -1.14
CA LYS A 103 3.38 -22.38 -0.84
C LYS A 103 3.90 -21.98 0.56
N PRO A 104 4.12 -22.94 1.48
CA PRO A 104 4.77 -22.64 2.75
C PRO A 104 6.15 -22.00 2.55
N LEU A 105 6.50 -21.08 3.45
CA LEU A 105 7.80 -20.40 3.47
C LEU A 105 8.92 -21.32 4.00
#